data_AF-A0A0F2P7B2-F1
#
_entry.id   AF-A0A0F2P7B2-F1
#
_cell.length_a   1.000
_cell.length_b   1.000
_cell.length_c   1.000
_cell.angle_alpha   90.00
_cell.angle_beta   90.00
_cell.angle_gamma   90.00
#
_symmetry.space_group_name_H-M   'P 1'
#
loop_
_entity.id
_entity.type
_entity.pdbx_description
1 polymer ?
#
loop_
_entity_poly.entity_id
_entity_poly.type
_entity_poly.pdbx_seq_one_letter_code
_entity_poly.pdbx_strand_id
1 'polypeptide(L)'
;MIRRGLAKTLTFIIWVFGLAAVASLALAIVGVTGLFGLEPDPFAAIFAILLAMPWFFLLDSSAGGHPEFWSFVLMSAGMVLNFLILLSLRWWLRRGLGVL
;
A
#
# COMPACT_ATOMS: atom_id res chain seq x y z
N MET A 1 26.24 -8.12 13.43
CA MET A 1 25.17 -7.37 14.13
C MET A 1 24.25 -6.57 13.19
N ILE A 2 24.78 -5.79 12.25
CA ILE A 2 24.03 -4.86 11.38
C ILE A 2 22.84 -5.52 10.63
N ARG A 3 23.06 -6.68 9.99
CA ARG A 3 22.01 -7.39 9.22
C ARG A 3 20.81 -7.86 10.06
N ARG A 4 21.03 -8.25 11.32
CA ARG A 4 19.94 -8.64 12.24
C ARG A 4 19.09 -7.44 12.66
N GLY A 5 19.72 -6.27 12.84
CA GLY A 5 19.01 -5.01 13.10
C GLY A 5 18.12 -4.63 11.92
N LEU A 6 18.67 -4.63 10.70
CA LEU A 6 17.95 -4.32 9.47
C LEU A 6 16.73 -5.23 9.26
N ALA A 7 16.86 -6.54 9.50
CA ALA A 7 15.73 -7.47 9.36
C ALA A 7 14.58 -7.18 10.35
N LYS A 8 14.90 -6.75 11.58
CA LYS A 8 13.89 -6.34 12.57
C LYS A 8 13.22 -5.04 12.14
N THR A 9 13.99 -4.02 11.77
CA THR A 9 13.48 -2.75 11.27
C THR A 9 12.57 -2.95 10.06
N LEU A 10 12.98 -3.78 9.09
CA LEU A 10 12.16 -4.06 7.91
C LEU A 10 10.87 -4.82 8.26
N THR A 11 10.93 -5.74 9.23
CA THR A 11 9.72 -6.41 9.73
C THR A 11 8.75 -5.42 10.36
N PHE A 12 9.25 -4.45 11.14
CA PHE A 12 8.44 -3.38 11.70
C PHE A 12 7.81 -2.51 10.60
N ILE A 13 8.60 -2.09 9.60
CA ILE A 13 8.11 -1.32 8.45
C ILE A 13 7.00 -2.07 7.70
N ILE A 14 7.17 -3.38 7.44
CA ILE A 14 6.17 -4.22 6.78
C ILE A 14 4.84 -4.21 7.55
N TRP A 15 4.89 -4.36 8.88
CA TRP A 15 3.69 -4.35 9.71
C TRP A 15 2.99 -2.99 9.73
N VAL A 16 3.75 -1.91 9.93
CA VAL A 16 3.22 -0.55 9.92
C VAL A 16 2.60 -0.21 8.56
N PHE A 17 3.30 -0.57 7.46
CA PHE A 17 2.79 -0.39 6.11
C PHE A 17 1.50 -1.17 5.88
N GLY A 18 1.47 -2.46 6.26
CA GLY A 18 0.28 -3.29 6.11
C GLY A 18 -0.93 -2.75 6.88
N LEU A 19 -0.72 -2.30 8.12
CA LEU A 19 -1.77 -1.67 8.92
C LEU A 19 -2.25 -0.35 8.29
N ALA A 20 -1.32 0.50 7.85
CA ALA A 20 -1.65 1.75 7.19
C ALA A 20 -2.42 1.54 5.88
N ALA A 21 -2.04 0.55 5.08
CA ALA A 21 -2.74 0.19 3.84
C ALA A 21 -4.18 -0.24 4.10
N VAL A 22 -4.39 -1.15 5.06
CA VAL A 22 -5.74 -1.62 5.43
C VAL A 22 -6.59 -0.48 5.99
N ALA A 23 -6.05 0.29 6.93
CA ALA A 23 -6.75 1.43 7.52
C ALA A 23 -7.10 2.48 6.45
N SER A 24 -6.18 2.77 5.55
CA SER A 24 -6.38 3.73 4.48
C SER A 24 -7.44 3.27 3.47
N LEU A 25 -7.50 1.99 3.12
CA LEU A 25 -8.56 1.46 2.26
C LEU A 25 -9.92 1.50 2.96
N ALA A 26 -9.98 1.17 4.24
CA ALA A 26 -11.21 1.27 5.03
C ALA A 26 -11.71 2.73 5.07
N LEU A 27 -10.81 3.68 5.33
CA LEU A 27 -11.13 5.11 5.31
C LEU A 27 -11.59 5.58 3.92
N ALA A 28 -10.94 5.13 2.85
CA ALA A 28 -11.34 5.47 1.49
C ALA A 28 -12.75 4.96 1.17
N ILE A 29 -13.05 3.70 1.53
CA ILE A 29 -14.39 3.13 1.34
C ILE A 29 -15.42 3.93 2.14
N VAL A 30 -15.19 4.11 3.45
CA VAL A 30 -16.14 4.81 4.34
C VAL A 30 -16.37 6.25 3.90
N GLY A 31 -15.30 6.98 3.59
CA GLY A 31 -15.37 8.38 3.21
C GLY A 31 -15.96 8.61 1.83
N VAL A 32 -15.61 7.81 0.82
CA VAL A 32 -16.17 7.98 -0.54
C VAL A 32 -17.64 7.60 -0.61
N THR A 33 -18.07 6.59 0.17
CA THR A 33 -19.47 6.12 0.15
C THR A 33 -20.37 6.81 1.17
N GLY A 34 -19.83 7.68 2.04
CA GLY A 34 -20.59 8.35 3.09
C GLY A 34 -21.18 7.38 4.13
N LEU A 35 -20.50 6.25 4.38
CA LEU A 35 -20.98 5.27 5.36
C LEU A 35 -21.02 5.88 6.77
N PHE A 36 -21.90 5.35 7.61
CA PHE A 36 -22.13 5.83 8.98
C PHE A 36 -22.69 7.26 9.09
N GLY A 37 -23.35 7.76 8.04
CA GLY A 37 -23.95 9.11 8.04
C GLY A 37 -22.92 10.23 7.92
N LEU A 38 -21.72 9.90 7.42
CA LEU A 38 -20.71 10.87 7.05
C LEU A 38 -21.02 11.45 5.68
N GLU A 39 -20.70 12.73 5.48
CA GLU A 39 -20.77 13.36 4.16
C GLU A 39 -19.71 12.71 3.24
N PRO A 40 -20.07 12.32 2.00
CA PRO A 40 -19.10 11.77 1.06
C PRO A 40 -17.93 12.72 0.81
N ASP A 41 -16.71 12.27 1.10
CA ASP A 41 -15.49 13.04 0.90
C ASP A 41 -14.61 12.41 -0.20
N PRO A 42 -14.45 13.07 -1.36
CA PRO A 42 -13.59 12.57 -2.44
C PRO A 42 -12.10 12.51 -2.05
N PHE A 43 -11.66 13.27 -1.03
CA PHE A 43 -10.28 13.24 -0.55
C PHE A 43 -9.97 12.10 0.41
N ALA A 44 -10.97 11.33 0.85
CA ALA A 44 -10.78 10.19 1.74
C ALA A 44 -9.83 9.12 1.15
N ALA A 45 -9.71 9.06 -0.18
CA ALA A 45 -8.83 8.13 -0.88
C ALA A 45 -7.35 8.59 -0.95
N ILE A 46 -7.00 9.80 -0.52
CA ILE A 46 -5.66 10.38 -0.75
C ILE A 46 -4.54 9.57 -0.10
N PHE A 47 -4.75 9.08 1.12
CA PHE A 47 -3.77 8.23 1.81
C PHE A 47 -3.54 6.92 1.06
N ALA A 48 -4.59 6.39 0.44
CA ALA A 48 -4.52 5.15 -0.26
C ALA A 48 -3.77 5.34 -1.60
N ILE A 49 -3.97 6.49 -2.26
CA ILE A 49 -3.19 6.89 -3.44
C ILE A 49 -1.70 7.00 -3.08
N LEU A 50 -1.37 7.69 -1.98
CA LEU A 50 0.01 7.86 -1.53
C LEU A 50 0.69 6.53 -1.18
N LEU A 51 -0.03 5.60 -0.55
CA LEU A 51 0.50 4.27 -0.22
C LEU A 51 0.62 3.34 -1.44
N ALA A 52 -0.12 3.61 -2.52
CA ALA A 52 -0.03 2.90 -3.79
C ALA A 52 1.06 3.46 -4.73
N MET A 53 1.70 4.58 -4.37
CA MET A 53 2.81 5.15 -5.12
C MET A 53 3.99 4.18 -5.24
N PRO A 54 4.76 4.24 -6.33
CA PRO A 54 4.60 5.11 -7.51
C PRO A 54 3.63 4.55 -8.56
N TRP A 55 3.15 3.31 -8.36
CA TRP A 55 2.43 2.54 -9.37
C TRP A 55 1.14 3.21 -9.83
N PHE A 56 0.44 3.86 -8.89
CA PHE A 56 -0.77 4.59 -9.21
C PHE A 56 -0.54 5.63 -10.31
N PHE A 57 0.47 6.51 -10.23
CA PHE A 57 0.72 7.50 -11.30
C PHE A 57 1.16 6.88 -12.62
N LEU A 58 1.95 5.80 -12.57
CA LEU A 58 2.41 5.12 -13.77
C LEU A 58 1.25 4.49 -14.55
N LEU A 59 0.25 3.98 -13.83
CA LEU A 59 -0.90 3.28 -14.41
C LEU A 59 -2.08 4.23 -14.70
N ASP A 60 -2.27 5.28 -13.90
CA ASP A 60 -3.36 6.26 -14.03
C ASP A 60 -3.20 7.14 -15.29
N SER A 61 -1.98 7.35 -15.77
CA SER A 61 -1.71 8.03 -17.05
C SER A 61 -2.37 7.36 -18.27
N SER A 62 -2.75 6.08 -18.16
CA SER A 62 -3.52 5.35 -19.18
C SER A 62 -5.03 5.35 -18.97
N ALA A 63 -5.54 5.93 -17.87
CA ALA A 63 -6.91 5.74 -17.39
C ALA A 63 -7.89 6.88 -17.74
N GLY A 64 -7.62 7.62 -18.82
CA GLY A 64 -8.55 8.62 -19.35
C GLY A 64 -9.84 7.98 -19.89
N GLY A 65 -10.78 7.66 -19.00
CA GLY A 65 -12.11 7.12 -19.34
C GLY A 65 -12.55 5.86 -18.58
N HIS A 66 -11.80 5.40 -17.57
CA HIS A 66 -12.20 4.22 -16.80
C HIS A 66 -13.16 4.55 -15.63
N PRO A 67 -14.10 3.65 -15.30
CA PRO A 67 -14.97 3.77 -14.11
C PRO A 67 -14.17 3.94 -12.81
N GLU A 68 -14.72 4.66 -11.84
CA GLU A 68 -14.11 4.91 -10.50
C GLU A 68 -13.63 3.64 -9.79
N PHE A 69 -14.29 2.50 -10.05
CA PHE A 69 -13.88 1.19 -9.57
C PHE A 69 -12.44 0.81 -9.97
N TRP A 70 -12.01 1.18 -11.19
CA TRP A 70 -10.67 0.88 -11.67
C TRP A 70 -9.59 1.61 -10.86
N SER A 71 -9.84 2.84 -10.41
CA SER A 71 -8.90 3.57 -9.56
C SER A 71 -8.69 2.85 -8.22
N PHE A 72 -9.75 2.32 -7.61
CA PHE A 72 -9.66 1.51 -6.39
C PHE A 72 -8.88 0.21 -6.61
N VAL A 73 -9.10 -0.47 -7.73
CA VAL A 73 -8.35 -1.69 -8.09
C VAL A 73 -6.87 -1.39 -8.28
N LEU A 74 -6.54 -0.31 -9.02
CA LEU A 74 -5.15 0.10 -9.28
C LEU A 74 -4.43 0.51 -7.98
N MET A 75 -5.10 1.26 -7.10
CA MET A 75 -4.55 1.61 -5.79
C MET A 75 -4.26 0.37 -4.95
N SER A 76 -5.24 -0.54 -4.86
CA SER A 76 -5.09 -1.78 -4.10
C SER A 76 -3.96 -2.65 -4.65
N ALA A 77 -3.87 -2.78 -5.98
CA ALA A 77 -2.79 -3.50 -6.65
C ALA A 77 -1.43 -2.87 -6.38
N GLY A 78 -1.33 -1.53 -6.42
CA GLY A 78 -0.10 -0.80 -6.10
C GLY A 78 0.37 -1.02 -4.66
N MET A 79 -0.55 -1.00 -3.69
CA MET A 79 -0.23 -1.31 -2.29
C MET A 79 0.23 -2.75 -2.11
N VAL A 80 -0.45 -3.71 -2.75
CA VAL A 80 -0.07 -5.13 -2.73
C VAL A 80 1.32 -5.31 -3.32
N LEU A 81 1.62 -4.65 -4.44
CA LEU A 81 2.94 -4.70 -5.06
C LEU A 81 4.02 -4.13 -4.13
N ASN A 82 3.78 -2.97 -3.49
CA ASN A 82 4.67 -2.41 -2.48
C ASN A 82 4.91 -3.39 -1.32
N PHE A 83 3.86 -4.02 -0.81
CA PHE A 83 3.96 -5.01 0.25
C PHE A 83 4.81 -6.22 -0.16
N LEU A 84 4.58 -6.75 -1.38
CA LEU A 84 5.35 -7.86 -1.95
C LEU A 84 6.83 -7.50 -2.14
N ILE A 85 7.14 -6.27 -2.54
CA ILE A 85 8.53 -5.79 -2.63
C ILE A 85 9.19 -5.81 -1.25
N LEU A 86 8.53 -5.29 -0.22
CA LEU A 86 9.06 -5.31 1.15
C LEU A 86 9.26 -6.74 1.68
N LEU A 87 8.31 -7.64 1.43
CA LEU A 87 8.42 -9.06 1.77
C LEU A 87 9.60 -9.72 1.05
N SER A 88 9.78 -9.42 -0.24
CA SER A 88 10.87 -9.93 -1.07
C SER A 88 12.23 -9.45 -0.56
N LEU A 89 12.34 -8.16 -0.22
CA LEU A 89 13.54 -7.58 0.40
C LEU A 89 13.86 -8.26 1.74
N ARG A 90 12.85 -8.49 2.58
CA ARG A 90 13.02 -9.19 3.87
C ARG A 90 13.45 -10.63 3.67
N TRP A 91 12.87 -11.31 2.69
CA TRP A 91 13.24 -12.67 2.36
C TRP A 91 14.68 -12.76 1.84
N TRP A 92 15.09 -11.84 0.97
CA TRP A 92 16.46 -11.77 0.44
C TRP A 92 17.49 -11.50 1.55
N LEU A 93 17.21 -10.56 2.45
CA LEU A 93 18.03 -10.29 3.64
C LEU A 93 18.19 -11.51 4.55
N ARG A 94 17.13 -12.32 4.70
CA ARG A 94 17.18 -13.57 5.48
C ARG A 94 17.94 -14.69 4.77
N ARG A 95 17.80 -14.82 3.45
CA ARG A 95 18.57 -15.81 2.68
C ARG A 95 20.06 -15.51 2.70
N GLY A 96 20.45 -14.24 2.59
CA GLY A 96 21.85 -13.83 2.74
C GLY A 96 22.44 -14.00 4.16
N LEU A 97 21.66 -14.47 5.14
CA LEU A 97 22.11 -14.87 6.47
C LEU A 97 22.32 -16.39 6.61
N GLY A 98 21.87 -17.20 5.66
CA GLY A 98 21.97 -18.67 5.69
C GLY A 98 23.12 -19.25 4.86
N VAL A 99 23.95 -18.41 4.24
CA VAL A 99 25.08 -18.80 3.36
C VAL A 99 26.44 -18.45 4.00
N LEU A 100 26.44 -17.98 5.25
CA LEU A 100 27.63 -17.70 6.07
C LEU A 100 27.58 -18.56 7.33
#